data_AF-A0A357R6B8-F1
#
_entry.id   AF-A0A357R6B8-F1
#
_cell.length_a   1.000
_cell.length_b   1.000
_cell.length_c   1.000
_cell.angle_alpha   90.00
_cell.angle_beta   90.00
_cell.angle_gamma   90.00
#
_symmetry.space_group_name_H-M   'P 1'
#
loop_
_entity.id
_entity.type
_entity.pdbx_description
1 polymer ?
#
loop_
_entity_poly.entity_id
_entity_poly.type
_entity_poly.pdbx_seq_one_letter_code
_entity_poly.pdbx_strand_id
1 'polypeptide(L)'
;EMGMSARGEIKELCAISRPGLGIITNIGEAHMEHLGSQQAIMEAKFELAQDLEPPCLMILNGDDPWQRRKVKEGLPGVKVIFYGLDPENNIR
;
A
#
# COMPACT_ATOMS: atom_id res chain seq x y z
N GLU A 1 0.21 -3.47 -13.23
CA GLU A 1 1.20 -2.81 -12.34
C GLU A 1 0.78 -1.35 -12.19
N MET A 2 0.91 -0.77 -10.99
CA MET A 2 0.53 0.63 -10.72
C MET A 2 1.75 1.41 -10.24
N GLY A 3 2.33 2.23 -11.12
CA GLY A 3 3.39 3.16 -10.78
C GLY A 3 2.81 4.53 -10.40
N MET A 4 3.58 5.31 -9.63
CA MET A 4 3.27 6.70 -9.34
C MET A 4 4.53 7.51 -9.10
N SER A 5 4.52 8.77 -9.54
CA SER A 5 5.48 9.83 -9.25
C SER A 5 4.88 10.94 -8.37
N ALA A 6 3.55 11.02 -8.30
CA ALA A 6 2.83 12.01 -7.51
C ALA A 6 1.62 11.39 -6.79
N ARG A 7 1.08 12.11 -5.79
CA ARG A 7 -0.18 11.74 -5.12
C ARG A 7 -1.35 11.82 -6.11
N GLY A 8 -2.28 10.90 -6.01
CA GLY A 8 -3.49 10.81 -6.83
C GLY A 8 -3.37 9.87 -8.02
N GLU A 9 -2.17 9.55 -8.49
CA GLU A 9 -1.98 8.73 -9.69
C GLU A 9 -2.41 7.27 -9.46
N ILE A 10 -2.18 6.71 -8.27
CA ILE A 10 -2.65 5.35 -7.96
C ILE A 10 -4.17 5.32 -7.90
N LYS A 11 -4.79 6.33 -7.32
CA LYS A 11 -6.24 6.48 -7.32
C LYS A 11 -6.81 6.52 -8.74
N GLU A 12 -6.19 7.28 -9.65
CA GLU A 12 -6.60 7.31 -11.07
C GLU A 12 -6.49 5.94 -11.73
N LEU A 13 -5.42 5.20 -11.46
CA LEU A 13 -5.24 3.83 -11.95
C LEU A 13 -6.27 2.85 -11.35
N CYS A 14 -6.64 3.02 -10.08
CA CYS A 14 -7.68 2.22 -9.43
C CYS A 14 -9.06 2.50 -10.04
N ALA A 15 -9.38 3.74 -10.39
CA ALA A 15 -10.64 4.08 -11.05
C ALA A 15 -10.80 3.37 -12.41
N ILE A 16 -9.70 3.10 -13.11
CA ILE A 16 -9.71 2.38 -14.40
C ILE A 16 -9.78 0.87 -14.17
N SER A 17 -8.94 0.34 -13.28
CA SER A 17 -8.73 -1.10 -13.12
C SER A 17 -9.68 -1.78 -12.14
N ARG A 18 -10.31 -1.01 -11.25
CA ARG A 18 -11.28 -1.45 -10.23
C ARG A 18 -10.80 -2.69 -9.46
N PRO A 19 -9.63 -2.64 -8.81
CA PRO A 19 -8.99 -3.81 -8.23
C PRO A 19 -9.74 -4.28 -6.97
N GLY A 20 -9.92 -5.60 -6.85
CA GLY A 20 -10.40 -6.23 -5.61
C GLY A 20 -9.28 -6.57 -4.62
N LEU A 21 -8.04 -6.59 -5.11
CA LEU A 21 -6.84 -6.96 -4.37
C LEU A 21 -5.69 -6.02 -4.72
N GLY A 22 -4.98 -5.54 -3.70
CA GLY A 22 -3.77 -4.72 -3.86
C GLY A 22 -2.55 -5.36 -3.20
N ILE A 23 -1.38 -5.14 -3.77
CA ILE A 23 -0.09 -5.55 -3.17
C ILE A 23 0.84 -4.34 -3.15
N ILE A 24 1.40 -4.03 -1.97
CA ILE A 24 2.48 -3.05 -1.83
C ILE A 24 3.70 -3.81 -1.34
N THR A 25 4.73 -3.88 -2.17
CA THR A 25 5.92 -4.72 -1.88
C THR A 25 6.91 -4.03 -0.94
N ASN A 26 7.01 -2.71 -1.01
CA ASN A 26 7.86 -1.89 -0.15
C ASN A 26 7.44 -0.41 -0.18
N ILE A 27 7.84 0.32 0.87
CA ILE A 27 7.91 1.78 0.93
C ILE A 27 9.40 2.19 0.83
N GLY A 28 9.91 2.21 -0.40
CA GLY A 28 11.26 2.72 -0.69
C GLY A 28 11.33 4.24 -0.82
N GLU A 29 12.46 4.72 -1.36
CA GLU A 29 12.76 6.15 -1.54
C GLU A 29 12.52 6.66 -2.97
N ALA A 30 11.95 5.82 -3.84
CA ALA A 30 11.63 6.22 -5.20
C ALA A 30 10.68 7.43 -5.19
N HIS A 31 10.96 8.42 -6.06
CA HIS A 31 10.19 9.66 -6.19
C HIS A 31 10.23 10.57 -4.96
N MET A 32 11.23 10.41 -4.09
CA MET A 32 11.40 11.28 -2.91
C MET A 32 11.63 12.75 -3.28
N GLU A 33 12.29 13.02 -4.41
CA GLU A 33 12.48 14.37 -4.93
C GLU A 33 11.15 15.06 -5.31
N HIS A 34 10.12 14.28 -5.64
CA HIS A 34 8.78 14.77 -5.99
C HIS A 34 7.84 14.81 -4.79
N LEU A 35 7.91 13.81 -3.90
CA LEU A 35 6.97 13.64 -2.78
C LEU A 35 7.49 14.16 -1.44
N GLY A 36 8.79 14.41 -1.32
CA GLY A 36 9.43 15.08 -0.19
C GLY A 36 9.69 14.24 1.06
N SER A 37 9.05 13.06 1.22
CA SER A 37 9.30 12.17 2.36
C SER A 37 8.83 10.73 2.13
N GLN A 38 9.39 9.76 2.88
CA GLN A 38 8.90 8.37 2.87
C GLN A 38 7.45 8.27 3.35
N GLN A 39 7.04 9.13 4.29
CA GLN A 39 5.64 9.22 4.71
C GLN A 39 4.74 9.62 3.53
N ALA A 40 5.14 10.59 2.71
CA ALA A 40 4.37 10.99 1.54
C ALA A 40 4.33 9.89 0.48
N ILE A 41 5.42 9.15 0.28
CA ILE A 41 5.47 7.96 -0.60
C ILE A 41 4.52 6.88 -0.08
N MET A 42 4.53 6.61 1.22
CA MET A 42 3.60 5.67 1.87
C MET A 42 2.16 6.11 1.63
N GLU A 43 1.80 7.36 1.93
CA GLU A 43 0.43 7.86 1.72
C GLU A 43 -0.02 7.71 0.27
N ALA A 44 0.85 8.06 -0.70
CA ALA A 44 0.56 7.90 -2.12
C ALA A 44 0.37 6.43 -2.51
N LYS A 45 1.25 5.52 -2.05
CA LYS A 45 1.12 4.07 -2.31
C LYS A 45 -0.17 3.49 -1.73
N PHE A 46 -0.58 3.96 -0.55
CA PHE A 46 -1.78 3.48 0.14
C PHE A 46 -3.10 4.06 -0.38
N GLU A 47 -3.09 4.93 -1.39
CA GLU A 47 -4.28 5.23 -2.18
C GLU A 47 -4.92 3.95 -2.72
N LEU A 48 -4.09 2.95 -3.08
CA LEU A 48 -4.56 1.62 -3.50
C LEU A 48 -5.54 1.00 -2.49
N ALA A 49 -5.24 1.08 -1.20
CA ALA A 49 -6.09 0.48 -0.16
C ALA A 49 -7.44 1.22 -0.01
N GLN A 50 -7.51 2.50 -0.35
CA GLN A 50 -8.72 3.32 -0.24
C GLN A 50 -9.69 3.07 -1.41
N ASP A 51 -9.14 2.72 -2.57
CA ASP A 51 -9.90 2.54 -3.82
C ASP A 51 -10.07 1.05 -4.21
N LEU A 52 -9.82 0.11 -3.30
CA LEU A 52 -10.15 -1.30 -3.52
C LEU A 52 -11.66 -1.52 -3.55
N GLU A 53 -12.12 -2.30 -4.52
CA GLU A 53 -13.47 -2.87 -4.53
C GLU A 53 -13.52 -4.21 -3.78
N PRO A 54 -14.71 -4.74 -3.44
CA PRO A 54 -14.81 -6.08 -2.85
C PRO A 54 -14.04 -7.12 -3.68
N PRO A 55 -13.20 -7.96 -3.06
CA PRO A 55 -13.19 -8.31 -1.63
C PRO A 55 -12.34 -7.42 -0.70
N CYS A 56 -11.82 -6.28 -1.16
CA CYS A 56 -11.05 -5.32 -0.36
C CYS A 56 -9.86 -5.96 0.38
N LEU A 57 -8.99 -6.67 -0.35
CA LEU A 57 -7.83 -7.36 0.22
C LEU A 57 -6.50 -6.68 -0.11
N MET A 58 -5.71 -6.37 0.92
CA MET A 58 -4.33 -5.92 0.78
C MET A 58 -3.34 -7.00 1.22
N ILE A 59 -2.32 -7.21 0.39
CA ILE A 59 -1.13 -7.99 0.74
C ILE A 59 0.03 -7.03 0.93
N LEU A 60 0.61 -7.03 2.13
CA LEU A 60 1.61 -6.06 2.57
C LEU A 60 2.87 -6.75 3.05
N ASN A 61 4.01 -6.09 2.89
CA ASN A 61 5.26 -6.54 3.48
C ASN A 61 5.25 -6.21 4.98
N GLY A 62 5.17 -7.24 5.81
CA GLY A 62 5.13 -7.10 7.26
C GLY A 62 6.50 -6.81 7.90
N ASP A 63 7.59 -6.98 7.15
CA ASP A 63 8.94 -6.57 7.57
C ASP A 63 9.19 -5.07 7.31
N ASP A 64 8.29 -4.40 6.59
CA ASP A 64 8.34 -2.96 6.32
C ASP A 64 7.65 -2.17 7.45
N PRO A 65 8.40 -1.37 8.23
CA PRO A 65 7.85 -0.65 9.37
C PRO A 65 6.83 0.42 8.97
N TRP A 66 6.92 1.01 7.76
CA TRP A 66 5.95 1.99 7.28
C TRP A 66 4.60 1.34 6.98
N GLN A 67 4.61 0.15 6.38
CA GLN A 67 3.37 -0.59 6.11
C GLN A 67 2.71 -1.03 7.42
N ARG A 68 3.49 -1.54 8.38
CA ARG A 68 3.01 -1.86 9.74
C ARG A 68 2.42 -0.64 10.43
N ARG A 69 3.09 0.51 10.35
CA ARG A 69 2.60 1.78 10.90
C ARG A 69 1.27 2.18 10.26
N LYS A 70 1.15 2.14 8.93
CA LYS A 70 -0.09 2.52 8.24
C LYS A 70 -1.27 1.65 8.63
N VAL A 71 -1.05 0.34 8.78
CA VAL A 71 -2.09 -0.59 9.24
C VAL A 71 -2.49 -0.29 10.69
N LYS A 72 -1.55 0.10 11.56
CA LYS A 72 -1.84 0.56 12.93
C LYS A 72 -2.62 1.88 12.97
N GLU A 73 -2.39 2.79 12.02
CA GLU A 73 -3.17 4.02 11.86
C GLU A 73 -4.61 3.74 11.39
N GLY A 74 -4.82 2.64 10.66
CA GLY A 74 -6.12 2.08 10.33
C GLY A 74 -6.42 2.04 8.83
N LEU A 75 -7.04 0.94 8.38
CA LEU A 75 -7.52 0.74 7.00
C LEU A 75 -8.96 0.20 7.06
N PRO A 76 -9.97 1.08 7.21
CA PRO A 76 -11.34 0.65 7.43
C PRO A 76 -11.89 -0.14 6.23
N GLY A 77 -12.51 -1.29 6.50
CA GLY A 77 -13.12 -2.14 5.47
C GLY A 77 -12.13 -2.95 4.62
N VAL A 78 -10.82 -2.85 4.89
CA VAL A 78 -9.78 -3.56 4.15
C VAL A 78 -9.24 -4.73 4.97
N LYS A 79 -9.28 -5.94 4.40
CA LYS A 79 -8.59 -7.09 4.96
C LYS A 79 -7.11 -7.00 4.63
N VAL A 80 -6.24 -7.28 5.60
CA VAL A 80 -4.78 -7.25 5.41
C VAL A 80 -4.20 -8.64 5.64
N ILE A 81 -3.27 -9.04 4.77
CA ILE A 81 -2.40 -10.20 4.94
C ILE A 81 -0.95 -9.71 4.84
N PHE A 82 -0.14 -10.04 5.83
CA PHE A 82 1.29 -9.74 5.82
C PHE A 82 2.10 -10.91 5.29
N TYR A 83 3.02 -10.63 4.37
CA TYR A 83 4.11 -11.53 4.01
C TYR A 83 5.44 -10.99 4.54
N GLY A 84 6.42 -11.88 4.75
CA GLY A 84 7.78 -11.47 5.11
C GLY A 84 8.51 -12.55 5.90
N LEU A 85 9.75 -12.27 6.27
CA LEU A 85 10.63 -13.19 6.99
C LEU A 85 10.32 -13.26 8.48
N ASP A 86 9.71 -12.21 9.06
CA ASP A 86 9.31 -12.21 10.46
C ASP A 86 8.25 -13.30 10.75
N PRO A 87 8.43 -14.12 11.80
CA PRO A 87 7.48 -15.18 12.15
C PRO A 87 6.08 -14.69 12.55
N GLU A 88 5.89 -13.40 12.85
CA GLU A 88 4.57 -12.79 13.11
C GLU A 88 3.79 -12.50 11.82
N ASN A 89 4.39 -12.65 10.64
CA ASN A 89 3.71 -12.48 9.36
C ASN A 89 2.76 -13.65 9.07
N ASN A 90 1.71 -13.41 8.28
CA ASN A 90 0.77 -14.47 7.90
C ASN A 90 1.41 -15.50 6.94
N ILE A 91 2.35 -15.06 6.10
CA ILE A 91 3.00 -15.85 5.07
C ILE A 91 4.51 -15.61 5.15
N ARG A 92 5.30 -16.68 5.06
CA ARG A 92 6.76 -16.66 5.06
C ARG A 92 7.33 -17.08 3.71
#